data_AF-A0A661UQ70-F1
#
_entry.id   AF-A0A661UQ70-F1
#
_cell.length_a   1.000
_cell.length_b   1.000
_cell.length_c   1.000
_cell.angle_alpha   90.00
_cell.angle_beta   90.00
_cell.angle_gamma   90.00
#
_symmetry.space_group_name_H-M   'P 1'
#
loop_
_entity.id
_entity.type
_entity.pdbx_description
1 polymer ?
#
loop_
_entity_poly.entity_id
_entity_poly.type
_entity_poly.pdbx_seq_one_letter_code
_entity_poly.pdbx_strand_id
1 'polypeptide(L)'
;MSKKITIEPVTRVEGHGKVTIHLDDNNQVSQSRLHIVEFRGFERFVQGRPYWEAPVLVQRLCGICPVSHHLAAAKALDVIVGAGTGDGLTPTGEKMRRLMHYGQIFQSHVLHFFHLASPDLLFGIDGDPALRNVIGIAIKHKELAVQAVMMRKYGQEVIKVTAGKKIHGTGAIPGGINKHLTQTEKDSLLNGDDPMNIDKMIDWSLGALEFFKDYHSKNKDLIDKFAAFPSSHVSLVRKDGAMDLYHGVLRGIDSDGNKILNDVDYQDYLQYIDEEVKSWSYMKFPYLRSI
;
A
#
# COMPACT_ATOMS: atom_id res chain seq x y z
N MET A 1 10.91 9.32 -39.12
CA MET A 1 10.69 10.33 -38.05
C MET A 1 10.29 9.59 -36.79
N SER A 2 11.09 9.68 -35.73
CA SER A 2 10.76 9.08 -34.44
C SER A 2 9.41 9.61 -33.91
N LYS A 3 8.45 8.71 -33.65
CA LYS A 3 7.12 9.05 -33.14
C LYS A 3 7.07 8.87 -31.62
N LYS A 4 6.40 9.77 -30.91
CA LYS A 4 6.16 9.66 -29.47
C LYS A 4 4.67 9.47 -29.20
N ILE A 5 4.33 8.39 -28.50
CA ILE A 5 2.98 8.15 -27.95
C ILE A 5 3.03 8.52 -26.46
N THR A 6 1.99 9.20 -25.97
CA THR A 6 1.89 9.63 -24.57
C THR A 6 0.55 9.19 -24.00
N ILE A 7 0.58 8.52 -22.85
CA ILE A 7 -0.60 8.16 -22.05
C ILE A 7 -0.56 9.07 -20.82
N GLU A 8 -1.43 10.08 -20.80
CA GLU A 8 -1.52 11.09 -19.74
C GLU A 8 -2.97 11.51 -19.53
N PRO A 9 -3.53 11.34 -18.31
CA PRO A 9 -2.94 10.66 -17.15
C PRO A 9 -2.94 9.12 -17.31
N VAL A 10 -2.09 8.43 -16.53
CA VAL A 10 -2.34 7.02 -16.20
C VAL A 10 -3.59 6.96 -15.33
N THR A 11 -4.61 6.21 -15.75
CA THR A 11 -5.90 6.15 -15.05
C THR A 11 -5.95 4.98 -14.06
N ARG A 12 -6.86 5.08 -13.08
CA ARG A 12 -7.08 4.07 -12.02
C ARG A 12 -5.82 3.73 -11.20
N VAL A 13 -4.97 4.73 -10.98
CA VAL A 13 -3.84 4.67 -10.04
C VAL A 13 -3.95 5.83 -9.03
N GLU A 14 -3.21 5.75 -7.92
CA GLU A 14 -3.07 6.87 -7.00
C GLU A 14 -1.91 7.78 -7.43
N GLY A 15 -2.06 9.09 -7.25
CA GLY A 15 -1.11 10.09 -7.72
C GLY A 15 -1.21 10.38 -9.23
N HIS A 16 -0.30 11.22 -9.73
CA HIS A 16 -0.27 11.57 -11.15
C HIS A 16 0.96 10.98 -11.84
N GLY A 17 0.68 10.00 -12.70
CA GLY A 17 1.65 9.36 -13.58
C GLY A 17 1.37 9.64 -15.05
N LYS A 18 2.41 9.59 -15.86
CA LYS A 18 2.36 9.58 -17.33
C LYS A 18 3.26 8.47 -17.85
N VAL A 19 2.87 7.82 -18.95
CA VAL A 19 3.76 6.94 -19.71
C VAL A 19 4.09 7.55 -21.06
N THR A 20 5.37 7.57 -21.44
CA THR A 20 5.80 7.91 -22.81
C THR A 20 6.40 6.69 -23.49
N ILE A 21 6.02 6.49 -24.76
CA ILE A 21 6.49 5.40 -25.60
C ILE A 21 7.09 6.02 -26.86
N HIS A 22 8.38 5.80 -27.06
CA HIS A 22 9.14 6.30 -28.21
C HIS A 22 9.28 5.19 -29.25
N LEU A 23 8.92 5.50 -30.50
CA LEU A 23 9.06 4.61 -31.64
C LEU A 23 10.25 5.05 -32.49
N ASP A 24 11.00 4.07 -32.99
CA ASP A 24 12.04 4.29 -34.00
C ASP A 24 11.43 4.52 -35.40
N ASP A 25 12.28 4.69 -36.40
CA ASP A 25 11.84 4.92 -37.79
C ASP A 25 11.13 3.71 -38.42
N ASN A 26 11.25 2.52 -37.82
CA ASN A 26 10.57 1.29 -38.23
C ASN A 26 9.27 1.04 -37.44
N ASN A 27 8.79 2.03 -36.68
CA ASN A 27 7.65 1.94 -35.76
C ASN A 27 7.80 0.90 -34.65
N GLN A 28 9.03 0.51 -34.29
CA GLN A 28 9.29 -0.37 -33.15
C GLN A 28 9.51 0.45 -31.88
N VAL A 29 9.07 -0.07 -30.73
CA VAL A 29 9.28 0.60 -29.43
C VAL A 29 10.77 0.59 -29.11
N SER A 30 11.38 1.77 -29.07
CA SER A 30 12.80 1.96 -28.68
C SER A 30 12.97 2.28 -27.21
N GLN A 31 11.95 2.91 -26.59
CA GLN A 31 11.98 3.26 -25.17
C GLN A 31 10.57 3.47 -24.63
N SER A 32 10.33 3.05 -23.39
CA SER A 32 9.15 3.43 -22.60
C SER A 32 9.59 3.96 -21.23
N ARG A 33 8.89 4.97 -20.70
CA ARG A 33 9.18 5.58 -19.40
C ARG A 33 7.91 5.91 -18.63
N LEU A 34 7.91 5.62 -17.32
CA LEU A 34 6.91 6.05 -16.36
C LEU A 34 7.36 7.33 -15.63
N HIS A 35 6.68 8.43 -15.86
CA HIS A 35 6.97 9.72 -15.27
C HIS A 35 6.03 9.99 -14.09
N ILE A 36 6.58 10.27 -12.91
CA ILE A 36 5.81 10.88 -11.82
C ILE A 36 6.01 12.39 -11.91
N VAL A 37 4.91 13.11 -12.08
CA VAL A 37 4.92 14.53 -12.48
C VAL A 37 4.58 15.48 -11.33
N GLU A 38 4.35 14.95 -10.12
CA GLU A 38 4.06 15.76 -8.94
C GLU A 38 5.26 15.88 -8.01
N PHE A 39 5.34 17.06 -7.39
CA PHE A 39 6.26 17.35 -6.29
C PHE A 39 5.52 18.13 -5.20
N ARG A 40 5.85 17.86 -3.93
CA ARG A 40 5.31 18.58 -2.76
C ARG A 40 6.39 19.11 -1.80
N GLY A 41 7.54 18.42 -1.69
CA GLY A 41 8.69 18.90 -0.89
C GLY A 41 8.55 18.75 0.63
N PHE A 42 7.81 17.75 1.12
CA PHE A 42 7.52 17.55 2.56
C PHE A 42 8.77 17.50 3.44
N GLU A 43 9.80 16.76 3.01
CA GLU A 43 11.06 16.60 3.74
C GLU A 43 11.76 17.94 4.03
N ARG A 44 11.50 18.98 3.21
CA ARG A 44 12.04 20.33 3.41
C ARG A 44 11.13 21.19 4.27
N PHE A 45 9.84 21.30 3.95
CA PHE A 45 8.98 22.23 4.66
C PHE A 45 8.62 21.77 6.09
N VAL A 46 8.79 20.49 6.43
CA VAL A 46 8.54 19.99 7.78
C VAL A 46 9.64 20.39 8.78
N GLN A 47 10.79 20.87 8.30
CA GLN A 47 11.90 21.30 9.14
C GLN A 47 11.49 22.49 10.02
N GLY A 48 11.92 22.49 11.28
CA GLY A 48 11.57 23.51 12.27
C GLY A 48 10.20 23.32 12.94
N ARG A 49 9.39 22.35 12.49
CA ARG A 49 8.13 22.02 13.17
C ARG A 49 8.36 21.18 14.43
N PRO A 50 7.56 21.37 15.49
CA PRO A 50 7.59 20.49 16.65
C PRO A 50 7.38 19.02 16.28
N TYR A 51 8.22 18.14 16.82
CA TYR A 51 8.29 16.74 16.39
C TYR A 51 6.95 16.00 16.52
N TRP A 52 6.16 16.30 17.56
CA TRP A 52 4.87 15.65 17.83
C TRP A 52 3.80 15.93 16.77
N GLU A 53 3.99 16.94 15.92
CA GLU A 53 3.09 17.21 14.81
C GLU A 53 3.33 16.26 13.63
N ALA A 54 4.51 15.62 13.54
CA ALA A 54 4.91 14.81 12.40
C ALA A 54 3.88 13.73 12.02
N PRO A 55 3.34 12.90 12.95
CA PRO A 55 2.36 11.86 12.61
C PRO A 55 1.05 12.43 12.07
N VAL A 56 0.71 13.67 12.42
CA VAL A 56 -0.45 14.37 11.86
C VAL A 56 -0.10 14.92 10.48
N LEU A 57 1.05 15.54 10.30
CA LEU A 57 1.40 16.18 9.03
C LEU A 57 1.68 15.17 7.91
N VAL A 58 2.51 14.16 8.17
CA VAL A 58 3.01 13.25 7.12
C VAL A 58 1.90 12.44 6.45
N GLN A 59 0.84 12.12 7.19
CA GLN A 59 -0.25 11.33 6.64
C GLN A 59 -1.10 12.08 5.62
N ARG A 60 -0.89 13.39 5.39
CA ARG A 60 -1.56 14.16 4.32
C ARG A 60 -0.90 13.96 2.95
N LEU A 61 0.21 13.21 2.89
CA LEU A 61 0.89 12.89 1.63
C LEU A 61 0.04 12.00 0.71
N CYS A 62 -0.80 11.15 1.27
CA CYS A 62 -1.64 10.24 0.51
C CYS A 62 -3.01 10.02 1.19
N GLY A 63 -4.07 9.96 0.39
CA GLY A 63 -5.43 9.70 0.88
C GLY A 63 -5.74 8.21 1.15
N ILE A 64 -4.95 7.28 0.62
CA ILE A 64 -5.18 5.83 0.72
C ILE A 64 -4.35 5.19 1.84
N CYS A 65 -3.09 5.61 2.01
CA CYS A 65 -2.18 5.07 3.02
C CYS A 65 -1.86 6.01 4.21
N PRO A 66 -2.79 6.86 4.70
CA PRO A 66 -2.47 7.80 5.77
C PRO A 66 -2.09 7.11 7.08
N VAL A 67 -2.65 5.93 7.36
CA VAL A 67 -2.31 5.17 8.58
C VAL A 67 -0.86 4.67 8.55
N SER A 68 -0.33 4.26 7.39
CA SER A 68 1.07 3.80 7.28
C SER A 68 2.00 4.95 7.61
N HIS A 69 1.74 6.12 7.04
CA HIS A 69 2.49 7.33 7.33
C HIS A 69 2.36 7.75 8.81
N HIS A 70 1.15 7.69 9.37
CA HIS A 70 0.88 8.02 10.77
C HIS A 70 1.66 7.11 11.73
N LEU A 71 1.64 5.80 11.48
CA LEU A 71 2.34 4.80 12.29
C LEU A 71 3.85 4.84 12.08
N ALA A 72 4.34 5.03 10.85
CA ALA A 72 5.77 5.18 10.57
C ALA A 72 6.36 6.39 11.32
N ALA A 73 5.69 7.55 11.26
CA ALA A 73 6.10 8.72 12.02
C ALA A 73 5.97 8.49 13.54
N ALA A 74 4.89 7.88 14.01
CA ALA A 74 4.74 7.58 15.43
C ALA A 74 5.86 6.64 15.94
N LYS A 75 6.24 5.62 15.18
CA LYS A 75 7.37 4.73 15.49
C LYS A 75 8.71 5.47 15.50
N ALA A 76 8.95 6.37 14.55
CA ALA A 76 10.15 7.20 14.57
C ALA A 76 10.22 8.08 15.82
N LEU A 77 9.07 8.62 16.26
CA LEU A 77 9.00 9.42 17.47
C LEU A 77 9.09 8.59 18.76
N ASP A 78 8.64 7.33 18.76
CA ASP A 78 8.83 6.44 19.91
C ASP A 78 10.33 6.29 20.25
N VAL A 79 11.18 6.17 19.23
CA VAL A 79 12.65 6.14 19.43
C VAL A 79 13.13 7.43 20.07
N ILE A 80 12.69 8.59 19.56
CA ILE A 80 13.08 9.92 20.06
C ILE A 80 12.68 10.13 21.52
N VAL A 81 11.49 9.66 21.93
CA VAL A 81 11.01 9.81 23.32
C VAL A 81 11.46 8.67 24.24
N GLY A 82 12.30 7.74 23.76
CA GLY A 82 12.83 6.64 24.56
C GLY A 82 11.84 5.49 24.81
N ALA A 83 10.76 5.40 24.03
CA ALA A 83 9.77 4.32 24.09
C ALA A 83 10.16 3.06 23.28
N GLY A 84 11.40 3.01 22.79
CA GLY A 84 11.97 1.85 22.11
C GLY A 84 11.80 1.84 20.60
N THR A 85 12.43 0.86 19.96
CA THR A 85 12.58 0.74 18.50
C THR A 85 11.54 -0.18 17.86
N GLY A 86 10.43 -0.40 18.57
CA GLY A 86 9.34 -1.30 18.19
C GLY A 86 8.94 -2.28 19.29
N ASP A 87 9.85 -2.59 20.22
CA ASP A 87 9.66 -3.54 21.32
C ASP A 87 9.37 -2.89 22.69
N GLY A 88 9.27 -1.55 22.77
CA GLY A 88 9.11 -0.83 24.05
C GLY A 88 7.70 -0.31 24.35
N LEU A 89 6.73 -0.54 23.46
CA LEU A 89 5.35 -0.13 23.69
C LEU A 89 4.64 -1.05 24.68
N THR A 90 3.60 -0.53 25.35
CA THR A 90 2.69 -1.39 26.12
C THR A 90 1.96 -2.38 25.20
N PRO A 91 1.53 -3.55 25.70
CA PRO A 91 0.77 -4.51 24.90
C PRO A 91 -0.48 -3.92 24.23
N THR A 92 -1.15 -2.99 24.91
CA THR A 92 -2.30 -2.26 24.35
C THR A 92 -1.87 -1.31 23.25
N GLY A 93 -0.80 -0.53 23.44
CA GLY A 93 -0.29 0.40 22.45
C GLY A 93 0.11 -0.31 21.15
N GLU A 94 0.85 -1.41 21.26
CA GLU A 94 1.25 -2.22 20.10
C GLU A 94 0.04 -2.84 19.39
N LYS A 95 -0.86 -3.52 20.12
CA LYS A 95 -2.04 -4.17 19.53
C LYS A 95 -2.99 -3.17 18.86
N MET A 96 -3.16 -1.97 19.42
CA MET A 96 -3.97 -0.91 18.82
C MET A 96 -3.37 -0.43 17.49
N ARG A 97 -2.04 -0.19 17.45
CA ARG A 97 -1.35 0.22 16.22
C ARG A 97 -1.36 -0.88 15.16
N ARG A 98 -1.17 -2.15 15.56
CA ARG A 98 -1.30 -3.30 14.66
C ARG A 98 -2.70 -3.43 14.09
N LEU A 99 -3.73 -3.35 14.91
CA LEU A 99 -5.12 -3.42 14.43
C LEU A 99 -5.44 -2.27 13.47
N MET A 100 -4.99 -1.05 13.78
CA MET A 100 -5.09 0.10 12.89
C MET A 100 -4.44 -0.19 11.53
N HIS A 101 -3.23 -0.75 11.54
CA HIS A 101 -2.50 -1.08 10.33
C HIS A 101 -3.15 -2.22 9.53
N TYR A 102 -3.63 -3.27 10.18
CA TYR A 102 -4.33 -4.36 9.49
C TYR A 102 -5.63 -3.87 8.84
N GLY A 103 -6.39 -2.99 9.50
CA GLY A 103 -7.54 -2.32 8.89
C GLY A 103 -7.16 -1.50 7.65
N GLN A 104 -6.01 -0.82 7.69
CA GLN A 104 -5.48 -0.08 6.54
C GLN A 104 -5.06 -0.97 5.38
N ILE A 105 -4.32 -2.06 5.65
CA ILE A 105 -3.90 -2.98 4.60
C ILE A 105 -5.12 -3.61 3.95
N PHE A 106 -6.09 -4.07 4.75
CA PHE A 106 -7.33 -4.63 4.27
C PHE A 106 -8.10 -3.67 3.35
N GLN A 107 -8.43 -2.46 3.83
CA GLN A 107 -9.18 -1.50 3.00
C GLN A 107 -8.42 -1.07 1.75
N SER A 108 -7.08 -0.98 1.81
CA SER A 108 -6.25 -0.55 0.69
C SER A 108 -6.18 -1.62 -0.39
N HIS A 109 -6.03 -2.89 -0.01
CA HIS A 109 -6.04 -4.01 -0.94
C HIS A 109 -7.42 -4.19 -1.58
N VAL A 110 -8.50 -4.07 -0.80
CA VAL A 110 -9.86 -4.10 -1.33
C VAL A 110 -10.10 -2.94 -2.31
N LEU A 111 -9.68 -1.73 -1.96
CA LEU A 111 -9.78 -0.57 -2.84
C LEU A 111 -9.05 -0.84 -4.16
N HIS A 112 -7.77 -1.22 -4.10
CA HIS A 112 -6.98 -1.49 -5.29
C HIS A 112 -7.58 -2.60 -6.14
N PHE A 113 -7.84 -3.77 -5.54
CA PHE A 113 -8.32 -4.92 -6.28
C PHE A 113 -9.67 -4.64 -6.93
N PHE A 114 -10.67 -4.17 -6.19
CA PHE A 114 -12.04 -4.08 -6.71
C PHE A 114 -12.38 -2.77 -7.43
N HIS A 115 -11.72 -1.66 -7.10
CA HIS A 115 -12.04 -0.36 -7.72
C HIS A 115 -11.06 0.00 -8.83
N LEU A 116 -9.82 -0.48 -8.74
CA LEU A 116 -8.75 -0.10 -9.66
C LEU A 116 -8.40 -1.22 -10.64
N ALA A 117 -8.06 -2.42 -10.16
CA ALA A 117 -7.55 -3.51 -10.99
C ALA A 117 -8.65 -4.36 -11.66
N SER A 118 -9.69 -4.75 -10.92
CA SER A 118 -10.72 -5.69 -11.39
C SER A 118 -11.50 -5.23 -12.63
N PRO A 119 -11.68 -3.93 -12.96
CA PRO A 119 -12.29 -3.58 -14.23
C PRO A 119 -11.55 -4.17 -15.44
N ASP A 120 -10.22 -4.22 -15.42
CA ASP A 120 -9.44 -4.87 -16.49
C ASP A 120 -9.63 -6.39 -16.49
N LEU A 121 -9.73 -7.00 -15.31
CA LEU A 121 -9.90 -8.45 -15.17
C LEU A 121 -11.30 -8.91 -15.60
N LEU A 122 -12.33 -8.12 -15.32
CA LEU A 122 -13.73 -8.46 -15.59
C LEU A 122 -14.17 -8.13 -17.01
N PHE A 123 -13.71 -7.00 -17.56
CA PHE A 123 -14.12 -6.52 -18.88
C PHE A 123 -13.05 -6.72 -19.96
N GLY A 124 -11.85 -7.16 -19.58
CA GLY A 124 -10.69 -7.33 -20.46
C GLY A 124 -9.85 -6.05 -20.59
N ILE A 125 -8.55 -6.23 -20.86
CA ILE A 125 -7.59 -5.12 -21.04
C ILE A 125 -7.88 -4.24 -22.27
N ASP A 126 -8.58 -4.80 -23.25
CA ASP A 126 -9.07 -4.09 -24.45
C ASP A 126 -10.58 -3.78 -24.36
N GLY A 127 -11.18 -3.93 -23.17
CA GLY A 127 -12.59 -3.67 -22.94
C GLY A 127 -12.96 -2.19 -23.11
N ASP A 128 -14.23 -1.94 -23.43
CA ASP A 128 -14.79 -0.60 -23.64
C ASP A 128 -14.44 0.33 -22.45
N PRO A 129 -13.69 1.43 -22.66
CA PRO A 129 -13.35 2.38 -21.60
C PRO A 129 -14.55 2.94 -20.83
N ALA A 130 -15.73 3.05 -21.46
CA ALA A 130 -16.95 3.50 -20.81
C ALA A 130 -17.45 2.51 -19.74
N LEU A 131 -17.17 1.21 -19.91
CA LEU A 131 -17.54 0.15 -18.97
C LEU A 131 -16.37 -0.26 -18.06
N ARG A 132 -15.13 -0.09 -18.49
CA ARG A 132 -13.92 -0.55 -17.78
C ARG A 132 -13.53 0.34 -16.59
N ASN A 133 -14.45 0.46 -15.64
CA ASN A 133 -14.33 1.23 -14.42
C ASN A 133 -15.29 0.68 -13.34
N VAL A 134 -15.19 1.22 -12.12
CA VAL A 134 -16.01 0.78 -10.98
C VAL A 134 -17.53 0.98 -11.19
N ILE A 135 -17.95 1.95 -12.01
CA ILE A 135 -19.37 2.16 -12.31
C ILE A 135 -19.87 1.03 -13.22
N GLY A 136 -19.08 0.63 -14.21
CA GLY A 136 -19.40 -0.54 -15.03
C GLY A 136 -19.52 -1.81 -14.21
N ILE A 137 -18.65 -2.02 -13.21
CA ILE A 137 -18.78 -3.12 -12.24
C ILE A 137 -20.09 -2.99 -11.48
N ALA A 138 -20.46 -1.82 -10.96
CA ALA A 138 -21.71 -1.65 -10.23
C ALA A 138 -22.97 -1.95 -11.07
N ILE A 139 -22.91 -1.68 -12.39
CA ILE A 139 -24.01 -1.97 -13.32
C ILE A 139 -24.07 -3.45 -13.70
N LYS A 140 -22.92 -4.08 -13.99
CA LYS A 140 -22.84 -5.45 -14.55
C LYS A 140 -22.65 -6.54 -13.48
N HIS A 141 -22.07 -6.20 -12.34
CA HIS A 141 -21.68 -7.09 -11.25
C HIS A 141 -22.06 -6.45 -9.89
N LYS A 142 -23.35 -6.12 -9.73
CA LYS A 142 -23.87 -5.35 -8.57
C LYS A 142 -23.48 -5.96 -7.22
N GLU A 143 -23.60 -7.28 -7.06
CA GLU A 143 -23.26 -7.98 -5.82
C GLU A 143 -21.78 -7.83 -5.46
N LEU A 144 -20.90 -7.98 -6.45
CA LEU A 144 -19.46 -7.79 -6.30
C LEU A 144 -19.12 -6.34 -5.91
N ALA A 145 -19.80 -5.36 -6.51
CA ALA A 145 -19.62 -3.96 -6.16
C ALA A 145 -20.05 -3.66 -4.71
N VAL A 146 -21.19 -4.21 -4.26
CA VAL A 146 -21.65 -4.07 -2.87
C VAL A 146 -20.66 -4.73 -1.91
N GLN A 147 -20.22 -5.96 -2.21
CA GLN A 147 -19.20 -6.66 -1.44
C GLN A 147 -17.93 -5.81 -1.30
N ALA A 148 -17.39 -5.29 -2.41
CA ALA A 148 -16.19 -4.45 -2.40
C ALA A 148 -16.34 -3.19 -1.52
N VAL A 149 -17.48 -2.50 -1.61
CA VAL A 149 -17.77 -1.31 -0.80
C VAL A 149 -17.85 -1.67 0.69
N MET A 150 -18.51 -2.78 1.01
CA MET A 150 -18.70 -3.22 2.40
C MET A 150 -17.39 -3.73 3.02
N MET A 151 -16.57 -4.47 2.28
CA MET A 151 -15.22 -4.85 2.70
C MET A 151 -14.36 -3.61 2.99
N ARG A 152 -14.35 -2.64 2.08
CA ARG A 152 -13.59 -1.40 2.29
C ARG A 152 -14.12 -0.63 3.49
N LYS A 153 -15.45 -0.58 3.67
CA LYS A 153 -16.10 0.06 4.82
C LYS A 153 -15.63 -0.57 6.13
N TYR A 154 -15.57 -1.90 6.24
CA TYR A 154 -15.10 -2.59 7.44
C TYR A 154 -13.68 -2.17 7.82
N GLY A 155 -12.72 -2.23 6.89
CA GLY A 155 -11.35 -1.80 7.19
C GLY A 155 -11.25 -0.32 7.59
N GLN A 156 -12.07 0.55 6.99
CA GLN A 156 -12.17 1.95 7.41
C GLN A 156 -12.82 2.14 8.79
N GLU A 157 -13.80 1.30 9.19
CA GLU A 157 -14.35 1.34 10.56
C GLU A 157 -13.32 0.87 11.59
N VAL A 158 -12.51 -0.15 11.28
CA VAL A 158 -11.36 -0.56 12.11
C VAL A 158 -10.40 0.62 12.33
N ILE A 159 -10.06 1.36 11.27
CA ILE A 159 -9.24 2.56 11.37
C ILE A 159 -9.94 3.64 12.20
N LYS A 160 -11.25 3.86 12.01
CA LYS A 160 -11.99 4.88 12.76
C LYS A 160 -11.95 4.62 14.27
N VAL A 161 -12.19 3.39 14.70
CA VAL A 161 -12.21 3.08 16.14
C VAL A 161 -10.80 3.11 16.76
N THR A 162 -9.75 2.84 15.98
CA THR A 162 -8.36 2.86 16.46
C THR A 162 -7.67 4.22 16.35
N ALA A 163 -7.99 5.01 15.32
CA ALA A 163 -7.36 6.29 14.99
C ALA A 163 -8.26 7.51 15.24
N GLY A 164 -9.54 7.30 15.56
CA GLY A 164 -10.56 8.34 15.77
C GLY A 164 -11.27 8.81 14.50
N LYS A 165 -10.66 8.65 13.32
CA LYS A 165 -11.24 8.99 12.00
C LYS A 165 -10.83 7.95 10.97
N LYS A 166 -11.67 7.76 9.94
CA LYS A 166 -11.42 6.83 8.82
C LYS A 166 -10.20 7.21 7.98
N ILE A 167 -9.94 8.50 7.86
CA ILE A 167 -8.84 9.08 7.08
C ILE A 167 -8.25 10.19 7.93
N HIS A 168 -6.92 10.23 8.02
CA HIS A 168 -6.19 11.26 8.75
C HIS A 168 -6.50 11.36 10.26
N GLY A 169 -6.52 10.22 10.95
CA GLY A 169 -6.74 10.12 12.40
C GLY A 169 -5.55 10.57 13.25
N THR A 170 -5.69 10.49 14.58
CA THR A 170 -4.69 10.97 15.55
C THR A 170 -4.44 9.97 16.69
N GLY A 171 -4.77 8.69 16.48
CA GLY A 171 -4.72 7.67 17.53
C GLY A 171 -3.31 7.36 18.03
N ALA A 172 -2.31 7.34 17.15
CA ALA A 172 -0.93 7.07 17.51
C ALA A 172 -0.20 8.36 17.92
N ILE A 173 0.37 8.32 19.11
CA ILE A 173 1.16 9.39 19.73
C ILE A 173 2.54 8.83 20.14
N PRO A 174 3.58 9.68 20.29
CA PRO A 174 4.87 9.22 20.79
C PRO A 174 4.72 8.47 22.12
N GLY A 175 5.22 7.24 22.19
CA GLY A 175 5.12 6.35 23.34
C GLY A 175 3.89 5.43 23.38
N GLY A 176 2.98 5.51 22.39
CA GLY A 176 1.88 4.56 22.29
C GLY A 176 0.64 5.05 21.54
N ILE A 177 -0.49 5.04 22.22
CA ILE A 177 -1.82 5.34 21.68
C ILE A 177 -2.57 6.28 22.65
N ASN A 178 -3.44 7.15 22.15
CA ASN A 178 -4.20 8.08 22.99
C ASN A 178 -5.54 7.54 23.51
N LYS A 179 -6.00 6.39 23.00
CA LYS A 179 -7.18 5.66 23.48
C LYS A 179 -7.02 4.16 23.29
N HIS A 180 -7.78 3.39 24.07
CA HIS A 180 -7.97 1.96 23.85
C HIS A 180 -9.34 1.70 23.19
N LEU A 181 -9.55 0.47 22.73
CA LEU A 181 -10.85 -0.01 22.27
C LEU A 181 -11.75 -0.37 23.44
N THR A 182 -12.96 0.18 23.44
CA THR A 182 -14.05 -0.27 24.33
C THR A 182 -14.52 -1.68 23.97
N GLN A 183 -15.20 -2.35 24.91
CA GLN A 183 -15.75 -3.68 24.64
C GLN A 183 -16.78 -3.65 23.51
N THR A 184 -17.66 -2.65 23.50
CA THR A 184 -18.66 -2.47 22.43
C THR A 184 -18.03 -2.26 21.06
N GLU A 185 -16.94 -1.48 20.95
CA GLU A 185 -16.22 -1.32 19.67
C GLU A 185 -15.62 -2.66 19.21
N LYS A 186 -15.03 -3.44 20.11
CA LYS A 186 -14.49 -4.78 19.78
C LYS A 186 -15.61 -5.71 19.31
N ASP A 187 -16.70 -5.78 20.05
CA ASP A 187 -17.84 -6.66 19.74
C ASP A 187 -18.48 -6.27 18.41
N SER A 188 -18.53 -4.96 18.08
CA SER A 188 -19.06 -4.51 16.78
C SER A 188 -18.22 -4.96 15.59
N LEU A 189 -16.90 -5.17 15.77
CA LEU A 189 -16.01 -5.64 14.72
C LEU A 189 -16.00 -7.17 14.60
N LEU A 190 -16.11 -7.86 15.74
CA LEU A 190 -16.10 -9.33 15.79
C LEU A 190 -17.47 -9.92 15.44
N ASN A 191 -18.52 -9.39 16.05
CA ASN A 191 -19.88 -9.96 16.06
C ASN A 191 -20.93 -8.98 15.50
N GLY A 192 -20.51 -8.02 14.67
CA GLY A 192 -21.44 -7.10 14.01
C GLY A 192 -22.44 -7.81 13.08
N ASP A 193 -23.56 -7.14 12.80
CA ASP A 193 -24.57 -7.68 11.87
C ASP A 193 -23.98 -7.93 10.48
N ASP A 194 -24.48 -8.94 9.77
CA ASP A 194 -24.05 -9.22 8.39
C ASP A 194 -24.30 -7.99 7.47
N PRO A 195 -23.32 -7.56 6.66
CA PRO A 195 -22.01 -8.19 6.42
C PRO A 195 -20.85 -7.59 7.22
N MET A 196 -21.10 -6.76 8.24
CA MET A 196 -20.09 -5.97 8.97
C MET A 196 -19.46 -6.71 10.16
N ASN A 197 -18.97 -7.95 9.94
CA ASN A 197 -18.22 -8.72 10.93
C ASN A 197 -16.98 -9.40 10.33
N ILE A 198 -16.08 -9.85 11.19
CA ILE A 198 -14.79 -10.40 10.77
C ILE A 198 -14.94 -11.71 9.97
N ASP A 199 -15.87 -12.58 10.34
CA ASP A 199 -16.09 -13.86 9.66
C ASP A 199 -16.53 -13.63 8.21
N LYS A 200 -17.42 -12.66 8.00
CA LYS A 200 -17.84 -12.25 6.66
C LYS A 200 -16.70 -11.63 5.85
N MET A 201 -15.83 -10.85 6.49
CA MET A 201 -14.64 -10.31 5.81
C MET A 201 -13.67 -11.40 5.38
N ILE A 202 -13.49 -12.45 6.19
CA ILE A 202 -12.65 -13.60 5.86
C ILE A 202 -13.27 -14.37 4.68
N ASP A 203 -14.55 -14.73 4.76
CA ASP A 203 -15.32 -15.40 3.70
C ASP A 203 -15.16 -14.68 2.35
N TRP A 204 -15.43 -13.37 2.34
CA TRP A 204 -15.31 -12.55 1.14
C TRP A 204 -13.88 -12.36 0.64
N SER A 205 -12.88 -12.38 1.53
CA SER A 205 -11.47 -12.34 1.13
C SER A 205 -11.03 -13.65 0.46
N LEU A 206 -11.50 -14.79 0.96
CA LEU A 206 -11.28 -16.09 0.34
C LEU A 206 -11.97 -16.16 -1.02
N GLY A 207 -13.20 -15.67 -1.15
CA GLY A 207 -13.90 -15.57 -2.43
C GLY A 207 -13.13 -14.71 -3.46
N ALA A 208 -12.54 -13.60 -3.03
CA ALA A 208 -11.70 -12.77 -3.91
C ALA A 208 -10.43 -13.50 -4.38
N LEU A 209 -9.81 -14.29 -3.49
CA LEU A 209 -8.66 -15.13 -3.82
C LEU A 209 -9.04 -16.21 -4.84
N GLU A 210 -10.16 -16.89 -4.65
CA GLU A 210 -10.65 -17.93 -5.58
C GLU A 210 -11.00 -17.34 -6.95
N PHE A 211 -11.62 -16.15 -6.98
CA PHE A 211 -11.82 -15.42 -8.23
C PHE A 211 -10.50 -15.16 -8.96
N PHE A 212 -9.46 -14.69 -8.26
CA PHE A 212 -8.17 -14.42 -8.88
C PHE A 212 -7.47 -15.70 -9.35
N LYS A 213 -7.54 -16.79 -8.58
CA LYS A 213 -7.00 -18.10 -8.99
C LYS A 213 -7.68 -18.61 -10.27
N ASP A 214 -9.00 -18.51 -10.35
CA ASP A 214 -9.75 -18.87 -11.56
C ASP A 214 -9.32 -18.00 -12.76
N TYR A 215 -9.24 -16.67 -12.58
CA TYR A 215 -8.76 -15.77 -13.62
C TYR A 215 -7.31 -16.09 -14.05
N HIS A 216 -6.41 -16.31 -13.10
CA HIS A 216 -5.02 -16.68 -13.35
C HIS A 216 -4.93 -17.98 -14.15
N SER A 217 -5.69 -19.01 -13.78
CA SER A 217 -5.70 -20.29 -14.49
C SER A 217 -6.07 -20.15 -15.97
N LYS A 218 -6.96 -19.21 -16.30
CA LYS A 218 -7.43 -18.93 -17.66
C LYS A 218 -6.51 -17.98 -18.44
N ASN A 219 -5.70 -17.18 -17.74
CA ASN A 219 -4.85 -16.14 -18.32
C ASN A 219 -3.37 -16.27 -17.94
N LYS A 220 -2.94 -17.49 -17.58
CA LYS A 220 -1.63 -17.77 -16.98
C LYS A 220 -0.48 -17.22 -17.80
N ASP A 221 -0.49 -17.43 -19.11
CA ASP A 221 0.57 -16.96 -20.00
C ASP A 221 0.72 -15.44 -19.99
N LEU A 222 -0.39 -14.71 -19.98
CA LEU A 222 -0.36 -13.26 -19.90
C LEU A 222 0.16 -12.81 -18.53
N ILE A 223 -0.40 -13.34 -17.44
CA ILE A 223 -0.08 -12.88 -16.08
C ILE A 223 1.35 -13.21 -15.68
N ASP A 224 1.85 -14.40 -16.03
CA ASP A 224 3.19 -14.82 -15.62
C ASP A 224 4.30 -14.21 -16.48
N LYS A 225 4.00 -13.73 -17.69
CA LYS A 225 5.00 -13.22 -18.64
C LYS A 225 4.95 -11.70 -18.83
N PHE A 226 3.83 -11.04 -18.50
CA PHE A 226 3.68 -9.61 -18.72
C PHE A 226 4.71 -8.82 -17.91
N ALA A 227 5.65 -8.18 -18.61
CA ALA A 227 6.75 -7.41 -18.02
C ALA A 227 7.57 -8.19 -16.97
N ALA A 228 7.69 -9.52 -17.11
CA ALA A 228 8.50 -10.34 -16.22
C ALA A 228 10.00 -10.04 -16.41
N PHE A 229 10.70 -9.74 -15.32
CA PHE A 229 12.16 -9.58 -15.31
C PHE A 229 12.74 -9.98 -13.94
N PRO A 230 13.97 -10.52 -13.88
CA PRO A 230 14.64 -10.81 -12.62
C PRO A 230 14.85 -9.54 -11.78
N SER A 231 14.48 -9.58 -10.51
CA SER A 231 14.70 -8.47 -9.58
C SER A 231 14.86 -8.95 -8.14
N SER A 232 15.50 -8.11 -7.33
CA SER A 232 15.57 -8.29 -5.89
C SER A 232 14.26 -7.89 -5.20
N HIS A 233 13.96 -8.52 -4.07
CA HIS A 233 12.79 -8.21 -3.25
C HIS A 233 13.22 -7.86 -1.83
N VAL A 234 12.69 -6.77 -1.27
CA VAL A 234 12.95 -6.36 0.12
C VAL A 234 11.63 -6.31 0.89
N SER A 235 11.62 -6.86 2.11
CA SER A 235 10.47 -6.84 3.00
C SER A 235 10.86 -6.77 4.46
N LEU A 236 9.88 -6.47 5.32
CA LEU A 236 9.99 -6.71 6.75
C LEU A 236 9.69 -8.18 7.04
N VAL A 237 10.52 -8.78 7.89
CA VAL A 237 10.29 -10.11 8.46
C VAL A 237 10.48 -10.08 9.96
N ARG A 238 9.76 -10.92 10.69
CA ARG A 238 10.04 -11.18 12.10
C ARG A 238 11.38 -11.89 12.27
N LYS A 239 11.89 -11.93 13.50
CA LYS A 239 13.11 -12.67 13.88
C LYS A 239 13.04 -14.17 13.54
N ASP A 240 11.84 -14.76 13.53
CA ASP A 240 11.60 -16.15 13.13
C ASP A 240 11.40 -16.33 11.61
N GLY A 241 11.50 -15.25 10.84
CA GLY A 241 11.33 -15.25 9.38
C GLY A 241 9.89 -15.15 8.90
N ALA A 242 8.90 -15.09 9.78
CA ALA A 242 7.49 -14.91 9.39
C ALA A 242 7.22 -13.49 8.89
N MET A 243 6.22 -13.34 8.01
CA MET A 243 5.75 -12.03 7.55
C MET A 243 5.18 -11.22 8.71
N ASP A 244 5.55 -9.94 8.81
CA ASP A 244 4.94 -8.96 9.71
C ASP A 244 4.94 -7.59 9.04
N LEU A 245 3.74 -7.02 8.89
CA LEU A 245 3.52 -5.75 8.20
C LEU A 245 3.86 -4.53 9.09
N TYR A 246 3.96 -4.72 10.40
CA TYR A 246 4.10 -3.63 11.37
C TYR A 246 5.53 -3.49 11.92
N HIS A 247 6.19 -4.59 12.27
CA HIS A 247 7.52 -4.56 12.89
C HIS A 247 8.34 -5.81 12.58
N GLY A 248 9.66 -5.67 12.53
CA GLY A 248 10.59 -6.72 12.11
C GLY A 248 11.94 -6.13 11.73
N VAL A 249 12.69 -6.90 10.96
CA VAL A 249 13.99 -6.56 10.35
C VAL A 249 13.86 -6.53 8.83
N LEU A 250 14.72 -5.79 8.14
CA LEU A 250 14.75 -5.76 6.68
C LEU A 250 15.48 -7.00 6.14
N ARG A 251 14.77 -7.77 5.32
CA ARG A 251 15.35 -8.86 4.52
C ARG A 251 15.27 -8.51 3.05
N GLY A 252 16.35 -8.78 2.32
CA GLY A 252 16.43 -8.67 0.88
C GLY A 252 16.83 -10.01 0.29
N ILE A 253 16.17 -10.42 -0.79
CA ILE A 253 16.55 -11.58 -1.60
C ILE A 253 16.80 -11.19 -3.05
N ASP A 254 17.68 -11.90 -3.76
CA ASP A 254 17.84 -11.80 -5.21
C ASP A 254 16.75 -12.58 -5.96
N SER A 255 16.86 -12.65 -7.29
CA SER A 255 15.91 -13.38 -8.14
C SER A 255 15.96 -14.90 -7.97
N ASP A 256 17.06 -15.43 -7.43
CA ASP A 256 17.25 -16.86 -7.17
C ASP A 256 16.84 -17.25 -5.73
N GLY A 257 16.48 -16.26 -4.91
CA GLY A 257 16.06 -16.44 -3.52
C GLY A 257 17.20 -16.39 -2.51
N ASN A 258 18.44 -16.07 -2.92
CA ASN A 258 19.55 -15.92 -1.99
C ASN A 258 19.38 -14.62 -1.20
N LYS A 259 19.68 -14.65 0.10
CA LYS A 259 19.67 -13.43 0.93
C LYS A 259 20.80 -12.50 0.50
N ILE A 260 20.42 -11.28 0.12
CA ILE A 260 21.34 -10.19 -0.21
C ILE A 260 21.32 -9.07 0.84
N LEU A 261 20.27 -9.01 1.65
CA LEU A 261 20.20 -8.19 2.85
C LEU A 261 19.75 -9.09 4.00
N ASN A 262 20.66 -9.40 4.91
CA ASN A 262 20.45 -10.44 5.92
C ASN A 262 19.90 -9.84 7.22
N ASP A 263 18.58 -9.65 7.26
CA ASP A 263 17.83 -9.41 8.51
C ASP A 263 18.35 -8.22 9.33
N VAL A 264 18.62 -7.10 8.65
CA VAL A 264 19.24 -5.89 9.24
C VAL A 264 18.20 -5.02 9.95
N ASP A 265 18.62 -4.25 10.95
CA ASP A 265 17.75 -3.26 11.59
C ASP A 265 17.39 -2.16 10.57
N TYR A 266 16.09 -1.85 10.43
CA TYR A 266 15.63 -0.79 9.53
C TYR A 266 16.10 0.61 9.95
N GLN A 267 16.57 0.78 11.19
CA GLN A 267 17.19 2.03 11.62
C GLN A 267 18.48 2.33 10.87
N ASP A 268 19.15 1.29 10.38
CA ASP A 268 20.40 1.41 9.62
C ASP A 268 20.17 1.47 8.10
N TYR A 269 18.94 1.71 7.63
CA TYR A 269 18.61 1.61 6.20
C TYR A 269 19.49 2.49 5.29
N LEU A 270 20.01 3.61 5.78
CA LEU A 270 20.91 4.50 5.03
C LEU A 270 22.28 3.88 4.71
N GLN A 271 22.66 2.82 5.43
CA GLN A 271 23.87 2.05 5.13
C GLN A 271 23.66 1.14 3.90
N TYR A 272 22.41 0.72 3.67
CA TYR A 272 22.07 -0.32 2.70
C TYR A 272 21.29 0.18 1.48
N ILE A 273 20.60 1.31 1.58
CA ILE A 273 19.74 1.85 0.52
C ILE A 273 20.25 3.22 0.10
N ASP A 274 20.39 3.43 -1.21
CA ASP A 274 20.60 4.75 -1.80
C ASP A 274 19.51 5.08 -2.79
N GLU A 275 19.44 6.35 -3.21
CA GLU A 275 18.42 6.84 -4.13
C GLU A 275 19.05 7.59 -5.31
N GLU A 276 18.82 7.10 -6.54
CA GLU A 276 19.16 7.87 -7.73
C GLU A 276 18.03 8.82 -8.15
N VAL A 277 18.41 9.93 -8.76
CA VAL A 277 17.48 10.87 -9.41
C VAL A 277 17.68 10.80 -10.91
N LYS A 278 16.58 10.75 -11.66
CA LYS A 278 16.60 10.86 -13.12
C LYS A 278 15.90 12.15 -13.54
N SER A 279 16.41 12.80 -14.58
CA SER A 279 15.92 14.10 -15.05
C SER A 279 14.47 14.12 -15.57
N TRP A 280 13.85 12.95 -15.73
CA TRP A 280 12.55 12.78 -16.36
C TRP A 280 11.43 12.35 -15.41
N SER A 281 11.69 12.21 -14.10
CA SER A 281 10.66 11.86 -13.11
C SER A 281 11.00 12.48 -11.76
N TYR A 282 9.99 12.95 -11.01
CA TYR A 282 10.18 13.37 -9.63
C TYR A 282 10.33 12.19 -8.66
N MET A 283 9.85 11.00 -9.05
CA MET A 283 10.08 9.80 -8.26
C MET A 283 11.53 9.36 -8.42
N LYS A 284 12.20 9.15 -7.28
CA LYS A 284 13.56 8.63 -7.19
C LYS A 284 13.60 7.14 -7.53
N PHE A 285 14.80 6.61 -7.72
CA PHE A 285 15.06 5.22 -8.08
C PHE A 285 15.92 4.60 -6.98
N PRO A 286 15.31 4.03 -5.92
CA PRO A 286 16.06 3.42 -4.83
C PRO A 286 16.74 2.13 -5.29
N TYR A 287 17.92 1.86 -4.74
CA TYR A 287 18.71 0.64 -4.99
C TYR A 287 19.51 0.25 -3.75
N LEU A 288 19.94 -1.00 -3.68
CA LEU A 288 20.81 -1.48 -2.60
C LEU A 288 22.27 -1.02 -2.85
N ARG A 289 22.87 -0.33 -1.88
CA ARG A 289 24.29 0.06 -1.88
C ARG A 289 25.14 -1.21 -1.85
N SER A 290 25.61 -1.64 -3.03
CA SER A 290 26.59 -2.72 -3.25
C SER A 290 26.62 -3.81 -2.17
N ILE A 291 25.89 -4.90 -2.42
CA ILE A 291 25.95 -6.16 -1.66
C ILE A 291 27.30 -6.83 -1.90
#